data_AF-A0AAP4EX76-F1
#
_entry.id   AF-A0AAP4EX76-F1
#
_cell.length_a   1.000
_cell.length_b   1.000
_cell.length_c   1.000
_cell.angle_alpha   90.00
_cell.angle_beta   90.00
_cell.angle_gamma   90.00
#
_symmetry.space_group_name_H-M   'P 1'
#
loop_
_entity.id
_entity.type
_entity.pdbx_description
1 polymer ?
#
loop_
_entity_poly.entity_id
_entity_poly.type
_entity_poly.pdbx_seq_one_letter_code
_entity_poly.pdbx_strand_id
1 'polypeptide(L)'
;MNRKKPELLIPASSLEVLKTAVRYGADAVYIGGEAFGLRAKAKNFSMEEMAEGIRFAHERGVKVYVTANILAHNEDLPGVRRYFRELREIGPDALIISDPGVFAIAKEEAPELERHISTQANNTNYGTYLFWYGQGAKRVVSARELSLEEIKEIREHIPDDLEIETFIHGAMCISYSGRCLLSNYFTGRDANRGACTHPCRWKYAVMEESRPGEYLPVYENERGTFLFNSKDLCMIEHMPDVLTAGIDSLKIEGRMKTALYVATVARTYRRAIDDYFESEETYRKNLDWYRAEIGKCTTRQFTTGFFYGKPGSDTQIYDNSTYNQEYIYLGIAGELLSDGRFSLEQKNKFSVGETIEIMKPSGENIETLVEGIFDEEGNSQESAPHARQRLQIKLSHSPEKYDILRKKGVSA
;
A
#
# COMPACT_ATOMS: atom_id res chain seq x y z
N MET A 1 -25.19 -6.12 -16.25
CA MET A 1 -24.01 -6.70 -15.57
C MET A 1 -24.28 -6.66 -14.07
N ASN A 2 -24.65 -7.78 -13.45
CA ASN A 2 -24.89 -7.88 -12.00
C ASN A 2 -23.64 -8.38 -11.26
N ARG A 3 -22.48 -7.75 -11.52
CA ARG A 3 -21.24 -8.12 -10.83
C ARG A 3 -21.14 -7.32 -9.53
N LYS A 4 -20.81 -7.98 -8.42
CA LYS A 4 -20.58 -7.31 -7.14
C LYS A 4 -19.38 -6.36 -7.30
N LYS A 5 -19.50 -5.15 -6.73
CA LYS A 5 -18.41 -4.18 -6.66
C LYS A 5 -17.23 -4.79 -5.88
N PRO A 6 -16.00 -4.80 -6.42
CA PRO A 6 -14.87 -5.41 -5.73
C PRO A 6 -14.46 -4.58 -4.52
N GLU A 7 -13.84 -5.25 -3.56
CA GLU A 7 -13.30 -4.65 -2.35
C GLU A 7 -12.06 -3.82 -2.68
N LEU A 8 -11.96 -2.59 -2.16
CA LEU A 8 -10.72 -1.83 -2.18
C LEU A 8 -9.91 -2.08 -0.90
N LEU A 9 -8.81 -2.81 -1.04
CA LEU A 9 -7.95 -3.23 0.07
C LEU A 9 -6.70 -2.32 0.19
N ILE A 10 -6.63 -1.57 1.29
CA ILE A 10 -5.62 -0.54 1.51
C ILE A 10 -4.60 -0.94 2.60
N PRO A 11 -3.29 -0.72 2.41
CA PRO A 11 -2.28 -0.95 3.44
C PRO A 11 -2.35 0.14 4.52
N ALA A 12 -2.14 -0.23 5.77
CA ALA A 12 -1.93 0.75 6.83
C ALA A 12 -0.73 0.39 7.69
N SER A 13 0.23 1.31 7.87
CA SER A 13 1.45 1.08 8.67
C SER A 13 1.31 1.43 10.15
N SER A 14 0.22 2.07 10.55
CA SER A 14 -0.01 2.48 11.94
C SER A 14 -1.48 2.75 12.12
N LEU A 15 -1.92 2.88 13.37
CA LEU A 15 -3.30 3.22 13.70
C LEU A 15 -3.75 4.53 13.03
N GLU A 16 -2.89 5.54 12.96
CA GLU A 16 -3.14 6.80 12.23
C GLU A 16 -3.45 6.53 10.74
N VAL A 17 -2.64 5.70 10.09
CA VAL A 17 -2.80 5.38 8.66
C VAL A 17 -4.02 4.48 8.44
N LEU A 18 -4.35 3.57 9.36
CA LEU A 18 -5.55 2.74 9.29
C LEU A 18 -6.80 3.61 9.34
N LYS A 19 -6.87 4.53 10.33
CA LYS A 19 -7.98 5.47 10.46
C LYS A 19 -8.13 6.34 9.21
N THR A 20 -7.00 6.73 8.61
CA THR A 20 -6.97 7.44 7.33
C THR A 20 -7.52 6.57 6.19
N ALA A 21 -7.02 5.35 5.99
CA ALA A 21 -7.48 4.45 4.94
C ALA A 21 -9.00 4.22 4.98
N VAL A 22 -9.53 3.89 6.16
CA VAL A 22 -10.97 3.69 6.41
C VAL A 22 -11.77 4.93 6.00
N ARG A 23 -11.33 6.12 6.42
CA ARG A 23 -12.04 7.38 6.12
C ARG A 23 -11.99 7.78 4.66
N TYR A 24 -10.94 7.42 3.95
CA TYR A 24 -10.70 7.79 2.56
C TYR A 24 -11.21 6.73 1.56
N GLY A 25 -12.03 5.78 2.01
CA GLY A 25 -12.78 4.90 1.11
C GLY A 25 -12.27 3.46 1.00
N ALA A 26 -11.46 2.97 1.95
CA ALA A 26 -11.12 1.56 2.01
C ALA A 26 -12.35 0.71 2.40
N ASP A 27 -12.59 -0.40 1.68
CA ASP A 27 -13.56 -1.43 2.08
C ASP A 27 -12.93 -2.45 3.04
N ALA A 28 -11.61 -2.61 2.94
CA ALA A 28 -10.80 -3.39 3.86
C ALA A 28 -9.42 -2.77 4.02
N VAL A 29 -8.77 -3.02 5.16
CA VAL A 29 -7.40 -2.63 5.43
C VAL A 29 -6.55 -3.84 5.77
N TYR A 30 -5.30 -3.88 5.30
CA TYR A 30 -4.35 -4.89 5.76
C TYR A 30 -3.21 -4.28 6.56
N ILE A 31 -2.91 -4.95 7.68
CA ILE A 31 -1.93 -4.55 8.66
C ILE A 31 -0.99 -5.72 8.97
N GLY A 32 0.09 -5.42 9.69
CA GLY A 32 1.02 -6.39 10.25
C GLY A 32 1.33 -5.99 11.69
N GLY A 33 1.38 -6.99 12.56
CA GLY A 33 1.87 -6.86 13.92
C GLY A 33 3.40 -6.88 13.96
N GLU A 34 3.95 -6.85 15.18
CA GLU A 34 5.40 -6.79 15.41
C GLU A 34 6.15 -8.04 14.95
N ALA A 35 5.44 -9.14 14.70
CA ALA A 35 6.00 -10.44 14.34
C ALA A 35 5.46 -10.98 13.01
N PHE A 36 6.22 -11.87 12.39
CA PHE A 36 5.82 -12.74 11.27
C PHE A 36 5.30 -12.07 9.98
N GLY A 37 5.52 -10.76 9.81
CA GLY A 37 5.25 -10.03 8.56
C GLY A 37 6.51 -9.68 7.75
N LEU A 38 6.40 -9.64 6.41
CA LEU A 38 7.50 -9.27 5.49
C LEU A 38 7.93 -7.79 5.53
N ARG A 39 7.33 -7.02 6.41
CA ARG A 39 7.66 -5.61 6.64
C ARG A 39 7.97 -5.41 8.11
N ALA A 40 8.84 -6.26 8.66
CA ALA A 40 9.27 -6.21 10.07
C ALA A 40 9.82 -4.83 10.50
N LYS A 41 10.28 -4.00 9.55
CA LYS A 41 10.77 -2.63 9.78
C LYS A 41 9.74 -1.52 9.59
N ALA A 42 8.50 -1.81 9.18
CA ALA A 42 7.45 -0.81 9.23
C ALA A 42 7.15 -0.46 10.69
N LYS A 43 6.51 0.69 10.95
CA LYS A 43 5.75 0.81 12.20
C LYS A 43 4.78 -0.38 12.18
N ASN A 44 4.85 -1.22 13.18
CA ASN A 44 3.97 -2.37 13.32
C ASN A 44 3.03 -2.07 14.47
N PHE A 45 1.83 -2.66 14.41
CA PHE A 45 0.83 -2.44 15.43
C PHE A 45 1.21 -3.26 16.67
N SER A 46 1.14 -2.63 17.85
CA SER A 46 1.00 -3.40 19.08
C SER A 46 -0.35 -4.13 19.10
N MET A 47 -0.52 -5.11 19.99
CA MET A 47 -1.82 -5.79 20.14
C MET A 47 -2.95 -4.82 20.53
N GLU A 48 -2.64 -3.83 21.36
CA GLU A 48 -3.59 -2.79 21.77
C GLU A 48 -4.00 -1.89 20.61
N GLU A 49 -3.02 -1.41 19.82
CA GLU A 49 -3.28 -0.61 18.63
C GLU A 49 -4.06 -1.42 17.58
N MET A 50 -3.78 -2.73 17.47
CA MET A 50 -4.47 -3.62 16.56
C MET A 50 -5.94 -3.78 16.97
N ALA A 51 -6.20 -4.06 18.24
CA ALA A 51 -7.56 -4.17 18.77
C ALA A 51 -8.34 -2.85 18.61
N GLU A 52 -7.70 -1.70 18.86
CA GLU A 52 -8.33 -0.40 18.61
C GLU A 52 -8.63 -0.17 17.12
N GLY A 53 -7.67 -0.50 16.25
CA GLY A 53 -7.83 -0.37 14.80
C GLY A 53 -8.95 -1.25 14.24
N ILE A 54 -9.04 -2.50 14.72
CA ILE A 54 -10.10 -3.44 14.36
C ILE A 54 -11.46 -2.88 14.76
N ARG A 55 -11.64 -2.46 16.02
CA ARG A 55 -12.90 -1.85 16.48
C ARG A 55 -13.28 -0.63 15.64
N PHE A 56 -12.33 0.28 15.39
CA PHE A 56 -12.57 1.48 14.60
C PHE A 56 -13.04 1.17 13.17
N ALA A 57 -12.44 0.16 12.54
CA ALA A 57 -12.79 -0.27 11.19
C ALA A 57 -14.16 -0.97 11.16
N HIS A 58 -14.41 -1.90 12.08
CA HIS A 58 -15.67 -2.63 12.19
C HIS A 58 -16.88 -1.73 12.46
N GLU A 59 -16.74 -0.70 13.30
CA GLU A 59 -17.75 0.35 13.51
C GLU A 59 -18.19 1.04 12.22
N ARG A 60 -17.37 0.95 11.16
CA ARG A 60 -17.60 1.58 9.85
C ARG A 60 -17.82 0.55 8.74
N GLY A 61 -17.99 -0.72 9.09
CA GLY A 61 -18.18 -1.81 8.13
C GLY A 61 -16.93 -2.14 7.30
N VAL A 62 -15.74 -1.71 7.74
CA VAL A 62 -14.47 -1.97 7.07
C VAL A 62 -13.78 -3.16 7.70
N LYS A 63 -13.33 -4.11 6.88
CA LYS A 63 -12.64 -5.34 7.33
C LYS A 63 -11.16 -5.08 7.63
N VAL A 64 -10.57 -5.89 8.51
CA VAL A 64 -9.15 -5.83 8.85
C VAL A 64 -8.47 -7.18 8.65
N TYR A 65 -7.41 -7.20 7.84
CA TYR A 65 -6.60 -8.39 7.57
C TYR A 65 -5.21 -8.26 8.17
N VAL A 66 -4.71 -9.33 8.79
CA VAL A 66 -3.40 -9.34 9.43
C VAL A 66 -2.43 -10.20 8.63
N THR A 67 -1.27 -9.64 8.28
CA THR A 67 -0.22 -10.38 7.56
C THR A 67 0.60 -11.23 8.51
N ALA A 68 0.71 -12.53 8.20
CA ALA A 68 1.62 -13.49 8.82
C ALA A 68 2.32 -14.30 7.72
N ASN A 69 3.02 -13.58 6.84
CA ASN A 69 3.45 -14.05 5.53
C ASN A 69 4.97 -14.15 5.39
N ILE A 70 5.70 -14.51 6.44
CA ILE A 70 7.11 -14.90 6.27
C ILE A 70 7.23 -16.30 5.64
N LEU A 71 8.41 -16.62 5.13
CA LEU A 71 8.80 -18.01 4.92
C LEU A 71 9.36 -18.54 6.25
N ALA A 72 8.55 -19.32 6.96
CA ALA A 72 8.85 -19.75 8.33
C ALA A 72 9.89 -20.87 8.38
N HIS A 73 10.72 -20.85 9.42
CA HIS A 73 11.61 -21.92 9.80
C HIS A 73 11.07 -22.64 11.05
N ASN A 74 11.62 -23.82 11.38
CA ASN A 74 11.17 -24.63 12.53
C ASN A 74 11.11 -23.84 13.85
N GLU A 75 12.06 -22.92 14.05
CA GLU A 75 12.13 -22.04 15.23
C GLU A 75 10.96 -21.05 15.33
N ASP A 76 10.34 -20.68 14.21
CA ASP A 76 9.25 -19.71 14.16
C ASP A 76 7.92 -20.35 14.58
N LEU A 77 7.73 -21.66 14.36
CA LEU A 77 6.44 -22.35 14.52
C LEU A 77 5.82 -22.21 15.93
N PRO A 78 6.57 -22.34 17.04
CA PRO A 78 6.00 -22.12 18.37
C PRO A 78 5.52 -20.67 18.57
N GLY A 79 6.25 -19.70 18.04
CA GLY A 79 5.89 -18.28 18.11
C GLY A 79 4.66 -17.96 17.27
N VAL A 80 4.56 -18.54 16.08
CA VAL A 80 3.38 -18.42 15.20
C VAL A 80 2.12 -18.95 15.90
N ARG A 81 2.19 -20.12 16.55
CA ARG A 81 1.05 -20.67 17.31
C ARG A 81 0.56 -19.71 18.37
N ARG A 82 1.48 -19.16 19.17
CA ARG A 82 1.15 -18.16 20.20
C ARG A 82 0.52 -16.92 19.57
N TYR A 83 1.11 -16.40 18.50
CA TYR A 83 0.63 -15.20 17.82
C TYR A 83 -0.79 -15.37 17.28
N PHE A 84 -1.14 -16.52 16.70
CA PHE A 84 -2.50 -16.75 16.22
C PHE A 84 -3.54 -16.91 17.33
N ARG A 85 -3.16 -17.45 18.50
CA ARG A 85 -4.04 -17.40 19.68
C ARG A 85 -4.31 -15.97 20.12
N GLU A 86 -3.30 -15.11 20.13
CA GLU A 86 -3.47 -13.69 20.47
C GLU A 86 -4.34 -12.96 19.43
N LEU A 87 -4.14 -13.23 18.13
CA LEU A 87 -4.95 -12.64 17.05
C LEU A 87 -6.41 -13.10 17.11
N ARG A 88 -6.65 -14.36 17.47
CA ARG A 88 -7.99 -14.91 17.64
C ARG A 88 -8.82 -14.10 18.65
N GLU A 89 -8.23 -13.71 19.77
CA GLU A 89 -8.91 -12.95 20.83
C GLU A 89 -9.31 -11.53 20.38
N ILE A 90 -8.50 -10.88 19.53
CA ILE A 90 -8.78 -9.52 19.04
C ILE A 90 -9.66 -9.50 17.77
N GLY A 91 -9.81 -10.65 17.09
CA GLY A 91 -10.78 -10.87 16.04
C GLY A 91 -10.60 -10.06 14.74
N PRO A 92 -9.45 -10.12 14.04
CA PRO A 92 -9.38 -9.63 12.67
C PRO A 92 -10.26 -10.48 11.74
N ASP A 93 -10.58 -10.00 10.55
CA ASP A 93 -11.42 -10.74 9.61
C ASP A 93 -10.65 -11.88 8.90
N ALA A 94 -9.34 -11.69 8.67
CA ALA A 94 -8.53 -12.69 7.98
C ALA A 94 -7.03 -12.61 8.31
N LEU A 95 -6.35 -13.74 8.08
CA LEU A 95 -4.88 -13.86 8.10
C LEU A 95 -4.35 -14.02 6.67
N ILE A 96 -3.35 -13.21 6.29
CA ILE A 96 -2.65 -13.30 4.99
C ILE A 96 -1.36 -14.10 5.19
N ILE A 97 -1.31 -15.34 4.67
CA ILE A 97 -0.28 -16.35 4.96
C ILE A 97 0.36 -16.86 3.67
N SER A 98 1.66 -17.14 3.67
CA SER A 98 2.40 -17.72 2.54
C SER A 98 2.83 -19.17 2.74
N ASP A 99 3.16 -19.55 3.97
CA ASP A 99 3.75 -20.84 4.29
C ASP A 99 2.66 -21.91 4.58
N PRO A 100 2.71 -23.11 3.98
CA PRO A 100 1.71 -24.16 4.22
C PRO A 100 1.66 -24.65 5.68
N GLY A 101 2.79 -24.70 6.39
CA GLY A 101 2.84 -25.10 7.80
C GLY A 101 2.20 -24.05 8.70
N VAL A 102 2.50 -22.77 8.46
CA VAL A 102 1.81 -21.63 9.11
C VAL A 102 0.32 -21.64 8.79
N PHE A 103 -0.08 -21.96 7.56
CA PHE A 103 -1.49 -22.06 7.17
C PHE A 103 -2.21 -23.17 7.94
N ALA A 104 -1.59 -24.33 8.10
CA ALA A 104 -2.13 -25.42 8.92
C ALA A 104 -2.25 -25.00 10.41
N ILE A 105 -1.24 -24.30 10.94
CA ILE A 105 -1.29 -23.76 12.30
C ILE A 105 -2.46 -22.76 12.47
N ALA A 106 -2.70 -21.87 11.50
CA ALA A 106 -3.85 -20.97 11.54
C ALA A 106 -5.19 -21.72 11.60
N LYS A 107 -5.31 -22.82 10.85
CA LYS A 107 -6.49 -23.68 10.86
C LYS A 107 -6.70 -24.37 12.21
N GLU A 108 -5.64 -24.69 12.94
CA GLU A 108 -5.70 -25.33 14.26
C GLU A 108 -5.99 -24.31 15.38
N GLU A 109 -5.26 -23.20 15.40
CA GLU A 109 -5.24 -22.27 16.54
C GLU A 109 -6.31 -21.17 16.43
N ALA A 110 -6.70 -20.80 15.20
CA ALA A 110 -7.67 -19.74 14.91
C ALA A 110 -8.60 -20.14 13.73
N PRO A 111 -9.33 -21.27 13.83
CA PRO A 111 -10.15 -21.81 12.74
C PRO A 111 -11.24 -20.84 12.22
N GLU A 112 -11.74 -19.96 13.08
CA GLU A 112 -12.78 -18.97 12.78
C GLU A 112 -12.31 -17.81 11.90
N LEU A 113 -11.00 -17.51 11.89
CA LEU A 113 -10.46 -16.46 11.05
C LEU A 113 -10.36 -16.95 9.61
N GLU A 114 -10.72 -16.11 8.65
CA GLU A 114 -10.48 -16.44 7.26
C GLU A 114 -8.96 -16.55 7.00
N ARG A 115 -8.59 -17.41 6.07
CA ARG A 115 -7.20 -17.58 5.65
C ARG A 115 -7.08 -17.19 4.19
N HIS A 116 -6.28 -16.17 3.95
CA HIS A 116 -5.96 -15.63 2.63
C HIS A 116 -4.53 -16.01 2.26
N ILE A 117 -4.28 -16.36 1.01
CA ILE A 117 -2.95 -16.78 0.56
C ILE A 117 -2.19 -15.59 -0.02
N SER A 118 -1.06 -15.24 0.61
CA SER A 118 -0.13 -14.22 0.16
C SER A 118 0.42 -14.55 -1.24
N THR A 119 0.69 -13.50 -2.03
CA THR A 119 1.36 -13.60 -3.35
C THR A 119 2.72 -14.33 -3.27
N GLN A 120 3.37 -14.33 -2.09
CA GLN A 120 4.62 -15.06 -1.84
C GLN A 120 4.52 -16.60 -1.91
N ALA A 121 3.31 -17.15 -1.99
CA ALA A 121 3.08 -18.57 -2.25
C ALA A 121 3.17 -18.94 -3.74
N ASN A 122 3.49 -17.98 -4.64
CA ASN A 122 3.62 -18.18 -6.09
C ASN A 122 2.31 -18.66 -6.75
N ASN A 123 1.20 -17.96 -6.52
CA ASN A 123 -0.11 -18.35 -7.04
C ASN A 123 -0.26 -17.94 -8.53
N THR A 124 0.18 -18.80 -9.44
CA THR A 124 0.31 -18.49 -10.88
C THR A 124 -0.67 -19.22 -11.78
N ASN A 125 -1.43 -20.19 -11.26
CA ASN A 125 -2.30 -21.04 -12.07
C ASN A 125 -3.49 -21.52 -11.25
N TYR A 126 -4.58 -21.90 -11.91
CA TYR A 126 -5.81 -22.34 -11.26
C TYR A 126 -5.61 -23.61 -10.41
N GLY A 127 -4.66 -24.48 -10.75
CA GLY A 127 -4.33 -25.68 -9.97
C GLY A 127 -3.85 -25.33 -8.56
N THR A 128 -2.98 -24.31 -8.43
CA THR A 128 -2.56 -23.77 -7.14
C THR A 128 -3.72 -23.17 -6.36
N TYR A 129 -4.63 -22.45 -7.02
CA TYR A 129 -5.82 -21.90 -6.38
C TYR A 129 -6.74 -23.00 -5.82
N LEU A 130 -7.01 -24.05 -6.62
CA LEU A 130 -7.81 -25.19 -6.21
C LEU A 130 -7.16 -25.99 -5.07
N PHE A 131 -5.84 -26.12 -5.06
CA PHE A 131 -5.11 -26.71 -3.94
C PHE A 131 -5.38 -25.94 -2.64
N TRP A 132 -5.20 -24.62 -2.65
CA TRP A 132 -5.43 -23.79 -1.47
C TRP A 132 -6.88 -23.77 -1.02
N TYR A 133 -7.82 -23.76 -1.97
CA TYR A 133 -9.24 -23.90 -1.68
C TYR A 133 -9.55 -25.22 -0.97
N GLY A 134 -8.98 -26.34 -1.44
CA GLY A 134 -9.10 -27.64 -0.77
C GLY A 134 -8.54 -27.66 0.67
N GLN A 135 -7.58 -26.78 0.99
CA GLN A 135 -7.08 -26.61 2.37
C GLN A 135 -8.02 -25.74 3.24
N GLY A 136 -8.95 -25.00 2.61
CA GLY A 136 -9.89 -24.09 3.25
C GLY A 136 -9.48 -22.62 3.19
N ALA A 137 -8.74 -22.21 2.16
CA ALA A 137 -8.46 -20.80 1.88
C ALA A 137 -9.70 -20.11 1.30
N LYS A 138 -9.96 -18.88 1.74
CA LYS A 138 -11.11 -18.10 1.23
C LYS A 138 -10.76 -17.14 0.11
N ARG A 139 -9.49 -16.74 0.05
CA ARG A 139 -8.96 -15.79 -0.92
C ARG A 139 -7.53 -16.14 -1.28
N VAL A 140 -7.17 -15.96 -2.55
CA VAL A 140 -5.80 -16.18 -3.03
C VAL A 140 -5.33 -14.93 -3.77
N VAL A 141 -4.22 -14.37 -3.29
CA VAL A 141 -3.58 -13.21 -3.90
C VAL A 141 -2.79 -13.68 -5.12
N SER A 142 -3.12 -13.13 -6.28
CA SER A 142 -2.48 -13.45 -7.55
C SER A 142 -0.98 -13.15 -7.51
N ALA A 143 -0.20 -13.96 -8.22
CA ALA A 143 1.20 -13.64 -8.48
C ALA A 143 1.30 -12.31 -9.24
N ARG A 144 2.36 -11.55 -9.00
CA ARG A 144 2.56 -10.22 -9.61
C ARG A 144 2.96 -10.30 -11.09
N GLU A 145 3.32 -11.51 -11.53
CA GLU A 145 3.76 -11.83 -12.88
C GLU A 145 2.62 -12.19 -13.83
N LEU A 146 1.36 -12.26 -13.34
CA LEU A 146 0.22 -12.64 -14.16
C LEU A 146 -0.33 -11.48 -14.99
N SER A 147 -0.74 -11.82 -16.21
CA SER A 147 -1.55 -10.97 -17.09
C SER A 147 -3.04 -11.01 -16.73
N LEU A 148 -3.81 -10.07 -17.27
CA LEU A 148 -5.27 -10.07 -17.14
C LEU A 148 -5.92 -11.29 -17.78
N GLU A 149 -5.33 -11.80 -18.87
CA GLU A 149 -5.81 -12.99 -19.57
C GLU A 149 -5.64 -14.23 -18.68
N GLU A 150 -4.48 -14.40 -18.06
CA GLU A 150 -4.24 -15.49 -17.09
C GLU A 150 -5.14 -15.37 -15.86
N ILE A 151 -5.41 -14.17 -15.36
CA ILE A 151 -6.33 -13.96 -14.23
C ILE A 151 -7.76 -14.35 -14.61
N LYS A 152 -8.21 -14.01 -15.83
CA LYS A 152 -9.52 -14.44 -16.36
C LYS A 152 -9.61 -15.95 -16.48
N GLU A 153 -8.57 -16.59 -17.02
CA GLU A 153 -8.49 -18.05 -17.11
C GLU A 153 -8.56 -18.71 -15.73
N ILE A 154 -7.86 -18.15 -14.72
CA ILE A 154 -7.97 -18.63 -13.34
C ILE A 154 -9.41 -18.53 -12.84
N ARG A 155 -10.08 -17.38 -13.05
CA ARG A 155 -11.47 -17.17 -12.63
C ARG A 155 -12.42 -18.19 -13.25
N GLU A 156 -12.21 -18.58 -14.51
CA GLU A 156 -13.04 -19.57 -15.21
C GLU A 156 -12.93 -20.98 -14.63
N HIS A 157 -11.83 -21.31 -13.94
CA HIS A 157 -11.53 -22.66 -13.45
C HIS A 157 -11.68 -22.85 -11.94
N ILE A 158 -11.96 -21.80 -11.17
CA ILE A 158 -12.11 -21.87 -9.71
C ILE A 158 -13.57 -21.64 -9.27
N PRO A 159 -13.99 -22.15 -8.10
CA PRO A 159 -15.35 -21.93 -7.57
C PRO A 159 -15.65 -20.45 -7.28
N ASP A 160 -16.89 -20.01 -7.50
CA ASP A 160 -17.31 -18.60 -7.30
C ASP A 160 -17.06 -18.08 -5.88
N ASP A 161 -17.03 -18.96 -4.90
CA ASP A 161 -16.79 -18.59 -3.50
C ASP A 161 -15.29 -18.52 -3.14
N LEU A 162 -14.37 -18.84 -4.05
CA LEU A 162 -12.94 -18.57 -3.89
C LEU A 162 -12.61 -17.20 -4.50
N GLU A 163 -12.19 -16.26 -3.65
CA GLU A 163 -11.92 -14.89 -4.07
C GLU A 163 -10.51 -14.71 -4.69
N ILE A 164 -10.43 -13.91 -5.75
CA ILE A 164 -9.16 -13.45 -6.35
C ILE A 164 -8.83 -12.05 -5.82
N GLU A 165 -7.64 -11.90 -5.24
CA GLU A 165 -7.09 -10.60 -4.86
C GLU A 165 -5.88 -10.25 -5.73
N THR A 166 -5.81 -9.03 -6.25
CA THR A 166 -4.76 -8.64 -7.19
C THR A 166 -4.23 -7.25 -6.85
N PHE A 167 -2.89 -7.11 -6.88
CA PHE A 167 -2.26 -5.80 -6.76
C PHE A 167 -2.56 -4.95 -8.00
N ILE A 168 -3.00 -3.71 -7.80
CA ILE A 168 -3.34 -2.77 -8.88
C ILE A 168 -2.57 -1.45 -8.81
N HIS A 169 -1.86 -1.21 -7.70
CA HIS A 169 -1.06 -0.01 -7.52
C HIS A 169 0.10 -0.23 -6.56
N GLY A 170 1.20 0.53 -6.76
CA GLY A 170 2.30 0.69 -5.82
C GLY A 170 3.57 -0.05 -6.23
N ALA A 171 4.54 -0.10 -5.32
CA ALA A 171 5.89 -0.54 -5.66
C ALA A 171 5.95 -2.01 -6.09
N MET A 172 6.47 -2.27 -7.29
CA MET A 172 6.71 -3.62 -7.79
C MET A 172 8.05 -4.17 -7.30
N CYS A 173 8.08 -5.43 -6.89
CA CYS A 173 9.34 -6.12 -6.64
C CYS A 173 9.89 -6.64 -7.97
N ILE A 174 11.21 -6.56 -8.17
CA ILE A 174 11.87 -7.23 -9.30
C ILE A 174 12.02 -8.74 -9.07
N SER A 175 12.05 -9.15 -7.80
CA SER A 175 12.12 -10.56 -7.44
C SER A 175 10.75 -11.22 -7.59
N TYR A 176 10.75 -12.45 -8.10
CA TYR A 176 9.55 -13.23 -8.38
C TYR A 176 8.63 -13.30 -7.16
N SER A 177 7.48 -12.64 -7.23
CA SER A 177 6.51 -12.46 -6.16
C SER A 177 7.14 -12.13 -4.79
N GLY A 178 8.21 -11.32 -4.80
CA GLY A 178 8.89 -10.83 -3.59
C GLY A 178 9.95 -11.77 -2.98
N ARG A 179 10.27 -12.91 -3.60
CA ARG A 179 11.27 -13.87 -3.11
C ARG A 179 12.69 -13.45 -3.48
N CYS A 180 13.34 -12.66 -2.63
CA CYS A 180 14.61 -11.99 -2.93
C CYS A 180 15.78 -12.58 -2.11
N LEU A 181 16.83 -13.05 -2.78
CA LEU A 181 18.08 -13.51 -2.13
C LEU A 181 19.16 -12.43 -2.03
N LEU A 182 19.07 -11.37 -2.84
CA LEU A 182 20.10 -10.32 -2.91
C LEU A 182 20.29 -9.62 -1.56
N SER A 183 19.20 -9.39 -0.82
CA SER A 183 19.26 -8.72 0.47
C SER A 183 20.11 -9.52 1.46
N ASN A 184 19.90 -10.84 1.49
CA ASN A 184 20.66 -11.72 2.36
C ASN A 184 22.12 -11.81 1.93
N TYR A 185 22.36 -12.04 0.63
CA TYR A 185 23.71 -12.17 0.08
C TYR A 185 24.57 -10.93 0.34
N PHE A 186 24.04 -9.72 0.11
CA PHE A 186 24.83 -8.49 0.25
C PHE A 186 24.92 -7.95 1.68
N THR A 187 23.98 -8.28 2.57
CA THR A 187 23.88 -7.60 3.88
C THR A 187 23.66 -8.54 5.07
N GLY A 188 23.52 -9.84 4.85
CA GLY A 188 23.10 -10.80 5.87
C GLY A 188 21.66 -10.60 6.36
N ARG A 189 20.86 -9.74 5.70
CA ARG A 189 19.48 -9.45 6.07
C ARG A 189 18.48 -10.11 5.13
N ASP A 190 17.74 -11.08 5.63
CA ASP A 190 16.82 -11.89 4.83
C ASP A 190 15.51 -11.15 4.48
N ALA A 191 15.28 -10.93 3.18
CA ALA A 191 14.05 -10.29 2.69
C ALA A 191 12.80 -11.16 2.91
N ASN A 192 12.94 -12.49 2.94
CA ASN A 192 11.84 -13.43 3.12
C ASN A 192 11.41 -13.58 4.58
N ARG A 193 12.22 -13.04 5.51
CA ARG A 193 11.90 -12.84 6.93
C ARG A 193 11.60 -11.37 7.27
N GLY A 194 11.28 -10.57 6.25
CA GLY A 194 10.86 -9.18 6.39
C GLY A 194 11.98 -8.15 6.59
N ALA A 195 13.24 -8.55 6.41
CA ALA A 195 14.40 -7.69 6.61
C ALA A 195 15.01 -7.14 5.31
N CYS A 196 14.21 -6.98 4.24
CA CYS A 196 14.67 -6.44 2.96
C CYS A 196 15.41 -5.09 3.11
N THR A 197 16.58 -4.96 2.47
CA THR A 197 17.39 -3.72 2.40
C THR A 197 17.18 -2.91 1.12
N HIS A 198 16.28 -3.38 0.24
CA HIS A 198 16.09 -2.85 -1.10
C HIS A 198 17.38 -2.79 -1.93
N PRO A 199 18.18 -3.89 -1.99
CA PRO A 199 19.42 -3.90 -2.78
C PRO A 199 19.14 -3.67 -4.27
N CYS A 200 17.94 -4.05 -4.74
CA CYS A 200 17.47 -3.74 -6.07
C CYS A 200 17.43 -2.23 -6.42
N ARG A 201 17.55 -1.34 -5.42
CA ARG A 201 17.59 0.11 -5.61
C ARG A 201 19.00 0.70 -5.54
N TRP A 202 20.02 -0.15 -5.39
CA TRP A 202 21.41 0.29 -5.35
C TRP A 202 21.95 0.50 -6.77
N LYS A 203 23.04 1.25 -6.88
CA LYS A 203 23.76 1.44 -8.14
C LYS A 203 24.79 0.31 -8.28
N TYR A 204 24.75 -0.39 -9.41
CA TYR A 204 25.66 -1.50 -9.70
C TYR A 204 26.50 -1.18 -10.95
N ALA A 205 27.72 -1.71 -10.94
CA ALA A 205 28.54 -1.91 -12.13
C ALA A 205 29.00 -3.37 -12.11
N VAL A 206 29.11 -3.99 -13.29
CA VAL A 206 29.61 -5.36 -13.43
C VAL A 206 31.04 -5.28 -13.93
N MET A 207 31.95 -6.03 -13.31
CA MET A 207 33.31 -6.20 -13.80
C MET A 207 33.44 -7.63 -14.31
N GLU A 208 33.89 -7.78 -15.54
CA GLU A 208 34.15 -9.11 -16.12
C GLU A 208 35.46 -9.65 -15.53
N GLU A 209 35.49 -10.95 -15.22
CA GLU A 209 36.58 -11.58 -14.46
C GLU A 209 37.93 -11.50 -15.18
N SER A 210 37.95 -11.65 -16.51
CA SER A 210 39.16 -11.56 -17.33
C SER A 210 39.64 -10.12 -17.61
N ARG A 211 38.85 -9.11 -17.20
CA ARG A 211 39.19 -7.68 -17.34
C ARG A 211 39.10 -6.95 -16.00
N PRO A 212 39.96 -7.31 -15.03
CA PRO A 212 39.94 -6.70 -13.71
C PRO A 212 40.23 -5.19 -13.81
N GLY A 213 39.37 -4.38 -13.21
CA GLY A 213 39.44 -2.91 -13.24
C GLY A 213 38.60 -2.25 -14.34
N GLU A 214 38.10 -3.01 -15.31
CA GLU A 214 37.15 -2.52 -16.32
C GLU A 214 35.71 -2.73 -15.85
N TYR A 215 35.13 -1.70 -15.25
CA TYR A 215 33.75 -1.72 -14.79
C TYR A 215 32.80 -1.32 -15.91
N LEU A 216 31.91 -2.23 -16.29
CA LEU A 216 30.81 -1.98 -17.21
C LEU A 216 29.61 -1.45 -16.40
N PRO A 217 29.19 -0.19 -16.63
CA PRO A 217 27.98 0.31 -15.99
C PRO A 217 26.77 -0.52 -16.44
N VAL A 218 25.86 -0.83 -15.52
CA VAL A 218 24.63 -1.56 -15.84
C VAL A 218 23.62 -0.60 -16.47
N TYR A 219 23.59 -0.54 -17.81
CA TYR A 219 22.59 0.13 -18.65
C TYR A 219 22.42 -0.63 -19.96
N GLU A 220 21.21 -0.67 -20.52
CA GLU A 220 20.90 -1.40 -21.76
C GLU A 220 20.32 -0.52 -22.84
N ASN A 221 20.60 -0.90 -24.07
CA ASN A 221 20.02 -0.32 -25.26
C ASN A 221 19.52 -1.47 -26.14
N GLU A 222 19.41 -1.26 -27.46
CA GLU A 222 18.48 -1.92 -28.39
C GLU A 222 18.50 -3.47 -28.43
N ARG A 223 19.36 -4.15 -27.63
CA ARG A 223 19.38 -5.62 -27.46
C ARG A 223 19.74 -6.21 -26.05
N GLY A 224 20.15 -5.48 -25.00
CA GLY A 224 20.71 -6.19 -23.80
C GLY A 224 21.26 -5.44 -22.54
N THR A 225 20.78 -5.81 -21.31
CA THR A 225 21.03 -5.50 -19.83
C THR A 225 20.47 -4.30 -18.96
N PHE A 226 19.34 -4.46 -18.25
CA PHE A 226 18.87 -3.67 -17.09
C PHE A 226 18.43 -4.58 -15.93
N LEU A 227 18.92 -4.40 -14.70
CA LEU A 227 18.80 -5.47 -13.70
C LEU A 227 17.78 -5.28 -12.55
N PHE A 228 17.51 -4.07 -12.00
CA PHE A 228 16.80 -4.02 -10.71
C PHE A 228 15.78 -2.88 -10.42
N ASN A 229 15.56 -1.90 -11.31
CA ASN A 229 14.73 -0.72 -10.99
C ASN A 229 13.33 -0.71 -11.63
N SER A 230 12.42 -1.49 -11.04
CA SER A 230 11.01 -1.54 -11.44
C SER A 230 10.28 -0.19 -11.27
N LYS A 231 9.52 0.21 -12.29
CA LYS A 231 8.45 1.23 -12.19
C LYS A 231 7.39 0.80 -11.16
N ASP A 232 6.64 1.76 -10.63
CA ASP A 232 5.53 1.46 -9.74
C ASP A 232 4.32 1.01 -10.58
N LEU A 233 3.58 0.00 -10.12
CA LEU A 233 2.35 -0.44 -10.77
C LEU A 233 1.27 0.63 -10.64
N CYS A 234 0.50 0.88 -11.69
CA CYS A 234 -0.68 1.72 -11.62
C CYS A 234 -1.69 1.34 -12.71
N MET A 235 -2.88 0.90 -12.28
CA MET A 235 -3.97 0.52 -13.17
C MET A 235 -5.11 1.55 -13.21
N ILE A 236 -4.91 2.76 -12.68
CA ILE A 236 -5.97 3.76 -12.53
C ILE A 236 -6.63 4.17 -13.85
N GLU A 237 -5.90 4.09 -14.97
CA GLU A 237 -6.39 4.39 -16.32
C GLU A 237 -7.00 3.18 -17.04
N HIS A 238 -6.96 2.02 -16.39
CA HIS A 238 -7.26 0.70 -16.93
C HIS A 238 -8.32 -0.03 -16.09
N MET A 239 -9.10 0.72 -15.30
CA MET A 239 -10.08 0.14 -14.39
C MET A 239 -11.16 -0.70 -15.08
N PRO A 240 -11.68 -0.38 -16.28
CA PRO A 240 -12.64 -1.25 -16.97
C PRO A 240 -12.12 -2.69 -17.15
N ASP A 241 -10.86 -2.84 -17.54
CA ASP A 241 -10.25 -4.16 -17.74
C ASP A 241 -10.09 -4.89 -16.41
N VAL A 242 -9.61 -4.21 -15.37
CA VAL A 242 -9.45 -4.76 -14.02
C VAL A 242 -10.79 -5.20 -13.43
N LEU A 243 -11.82 -4.35 -13.50
CA LEU A 243 -13.13 -4.58 -12.91
C LEU A 243 -13.92 -5.67 -13.62
N THR A 244 -13.57 -5.99 -14.86
CA THR A 244 -14.18 -7.07 -15.65
C THR A 244 -13.38 -8.38 -15.61
N ALA A 245 -12.17 -8.40 -15.05
CA ALA A 245 -11.23 -9.50 -15.18
C ALA A 245 -11.49 -10.75 -14.32
N GLY A 246 -12.34 -10.68 -13.29
CA GLY A 246 -12.39 -11.80 -12.33
C GLY A 246 -12.13 -11.42 -10.88
N ILE A 247 -11.63 -10.21 -10.64
CA ILE A 247 -11.00 -9.84 -9.38
C ILE A 247 -12.04 -9.40 -8.36
N ASP A 248 -11.95 -9.94 -7.14
CA ASP A 248 -12.87 -9.68 -6.03
C ASP A 248 -12.32 -8.64 -5.05
N SER A 249 -10.99 -8.55 -4.90
CA SER A 249 -10.32 -7.55 -4.06
C SER A 249 -9.14 -6.88 -4.78
N LEU A 250 -9.18 -5.55 -4.84
CA LEU A 250 -8.20 -4.67 -5.46
C LEU A 250 -7.21 -4.19 -4.41
N LYS A 251 -6.00 -4.73 -4.45
CA LYS A 251 -4.99 -4.50 -3.43
C LYS A 251 -4.03 -3.37 -3.81
N ILE A 252 -3.82 -2.44 -2.89
CA ILE A 252 -2.80 -1.38 -3.00
C ILE A 252 -1.53 -1.80 -2.26
N GLU A 253 -0.36 -1.64 -2.85
CA GLU A 253 0.94 -1.77 -2.15
C GLU A 253 1.35 -0.43 -1.53
N GLY A 254 1.87 -0.46 -0.29
CA GLY A 254 2.20 0.77 0.42
C GLY A 254 2.32 0.68 1.93
N ARG A 255 2.58 -0.50 2.54
CA ARG A 255 2.69 -0.66 4.02
C ARG A 255 3.76 0.20 4.72
N MET A 256 4.60 0.92 3.97
CA MET A 256 5.60 1.85 4.49
C MET A 256 5.33 3.31 4.07
N LYS A 257 4.18 3.59 3.45
CA LYS A 257 3.83 4.90 2.91
C LYS A 257 3.12 5.76 3.97
N THR A 258 3.14 7.07 3.78
CA THR A 258 2.54 8.05 4.70
C THR A 258 1.02 8.04 4.62
N ALA A 259 0.36 8.66 5.60
CA ALA A 259 -1.09 8.88 5.56
C ALA A 259 -1.53 9.66 4.31
N LEU A 260 -0.74 10.66 3.86
CA LEU A 260 -1.01 11.39 2.61
C LEU A 260 -1.07 10.46 1.39
N TYR A 261 -0.11 9.55 1.24
CA TYR A 261 -0.11 8.60 0.13
C TYR A 261 -1.34 7.70 0.19
N VAL A 262 -1.62 7.13 1.37
CA VAL A 262 -2.76 6.24 1.58
C VAL A 262 -4.08 6.93 1.31
N ALA A 263 -4.28 8.14 1.85
CA ALA A 263 -5.44 8.98 1.60
C ALA A 263 -5.64 9.25 0.11
N THR A 264 -4.56 9.60 -0.60
CA THR A 264 -4.62 9.99 -2.01
C THR A 264 -4.97 8.81 -2.88
N VAL A 265 -4.28 7.68 -2.70
CA VAL A 265 -4.52 6.47 -3.48
C VAL A 265 -5.90 5.88 -3.15
N ALA A 266 -6.27 5.77 -1.87
CA ALA A 266 -7.56 5.22 -1.46
C ALA A 266 -8.74 6.01 -2.06
N ARG A 267 -8.79 7.33 -1.86
CA ARG A 267 -9.91 8.13 -2.37
C ARG A 267 -9.99 8.13 -3.90
N THR A 268 -8.84 8.11 -4.57
CA THR A 268 -8.79 8.18 -6.03
C THR A 268 -9.25 6.88 -6.65
N TYR A 269 -8.80 5.72 -6.14
CA TYR A 269 -9.30 4.43 -6.58
C TYR A 269 -10.75 4.19 -6.17
N ARG A 270 -11.17 4.59 -4.96
CA ARG A 270 -12.57 4.52 -4.53
C ARG A 270 -13.48 5.23 -5.51
N ARG A 271 -13.14 6.48 -5.86
CA ARG A 271 -13.89 7.26 -6.85
C ARG A 271 -13.86 6.63 -8.23
N ALA A 272 -12.71 6.15 -8.71
CA ALA A 272 -12.64 5.48 -10.01
C ALA A 272 -13.51 4.22 -10.08
N ILE A 273 -13.57 3.43 -9.01
CA ILE A 273 -14.45 2.26 -8.92
C ILE A 273 -15.91 2.72 -8.84
N ASP A 274 -16.23 3.75 -8.05
CA ASP A 274 -17.60 4.25 -7.94
C ASP A 274 -18.13 4.80 -9.27
N ASP A 275 -17.34 5.64 -9.92
CA ASP A 275 -17.66 6.26 -11.20
C ASP A 275 -17.89 5.18 -12.27
N TYR A 276 -17.06 4.13 -12.35
CA TYR A 276 -17.26 3.03 -13.30
C TYR A 276 -18.58 2.26 -13.06
N PHE A 277 -18.95 2.05 -11.79
CA PHE A 277 -20.20 1.38 -11.44
C PHE A 277 -21.43 2.29 -11.58
N GLU A 278 -21.26 3.61 -11.65
CA GLU A 278 -22.30 4.54 -12.13
C GLU A 278 -22.41 4.44 -13.65
N SER A 279 -21.32 4.66 -14.38
CA SER A 279 -21.18 4.35 -15.81
C SER A 279 -19.72 4.41 -16.27
N GLU A 280 -19.36 3.64 -17.29
CA GLU A 280 -18.02 3.75 -17.90
C GLU A 280 -17.76 5.17 -18.45
N GLU A 281 -18.80 5.88 -18.90
CA GLU A 281 -18.70 7.27 -19.36
C GLU A 281 -18.29 8.22 -18.21
N THR A 282 -18.87 8.07 -17.02
CA THR A 282 -18.50 8.85 -15.83
C THR A 282 -17.02 8.64 -15.48
N TYR A 283 -16.56 7.39 -15.47
CA TYR A 283 -15.16 7.06 -15.25
C TYR A 283 -14.25 7.74 -16.29
N ARG A 284 -14.58 7.61 -17.59
CA ARG A 284 -13.79 8.20 -18.68
C ARG A 284 -13.73 9.73 -18.58
N LYS A 285 -14.82 10.38 -18.19
CA LYS A 285 -14.89 11.84 -18.00
C LYS A 285 -13.94 12.35 -16.90
N ASN A 286 -13.70 11.54 -15.88
CA ASN A 286 -12.88 11.93 -14.71
C ASN A 286 -11.42 11.43 -14.79
N LEU A 287 -10.99 10.83 -15.91
CA LEU A 287 -9.63 10.26 -16.08
C LEU A 287 -8.51 11.25 -15.74
N ASP A 288 -8.61 12.50 -16.23
CA ASP A 288 -7.58 13.51 -15.99
C ASP A 288 -7.47 13.89 -14.51
N TRP A 289 -8.58 13.86 -13.77
CA TRP A 289 -8.57 14.08 -12.33
C TRP A 289 -7.88 12.92 -11.60
N TYR A 290 -8.13 11.66 -11.99
CA TYR A 290 -7.44 10.53 -11.38
C TYR A 290 -5.93 10.56 -11.64
N ARG A 291 -5.54 10.84 -12.89
CA ARG A 291 -4.12 11.00 -13.27
C ARG A 291 -3.44 12.07 -12.44
N ALA A 292 -4.07 13.24 -12.32
CA ALA A 292 -3.55 14.34 -11.54
C ALA A 292 -3.40 13.95 -10.06
N GLU A 293 -4.43 13.37 -9.43
CA GLU A 293 -4.33 13.01 -8.01
C GLU A 293 -3.31 11.90 -7.73
N ILE A 294 -3.25 10.86 -8.57
CA ILE A 294 -2.23 9.81 -8.43
C ILE A 294 -0.82 10.36 -8.68
N GLY A 295 -0.66 11.28 -9.65
CA GLY A 295 0.62 11.94 -9.95
C GLY A 295 1.17 12.80 -8.81
N LYS A 296 0.30 13.30 -7.92
CA LYS A 296 0.69 14.08 -6.73
C LYS A 296 1.39 13.25 -5.65
N CYS A 297 1.26 11.92 -5.71
CA CYS A 297 1.94 11.02 -4.79
C CYS A 297 3.43 10.91 -5.11
N THR A 298 4.25 10.71 -4.07
CA THR A 298 5.67 10.37 -4.23
C THR A 298 5.81 8.97 -4.82
N THR A 299 5.81 8.89 -6.15
CA THR A 299 5.93 7.64 -6.90
C THR A 299 7.08 7.71 -7.90
N ARG A 300 7.48 6.53 -8.35
CA ARG A 300 8.29 6.39 -9.55
C ARG A 300 7.39 6.55 -10.78
N GLN A 301 7.99 6.56 -11.97
CA GLN A 301 7.21 6.41 -13.21
C GLN A 301 6.30 5.17 -13.11
N PHE A 302 5.12 5.23 -13.71
CA PHE A 302 4.14 4.15 -13.66
C PHE A 302 4.31 3.14 -14.79
N THR A 303 3.88 1.90 -14.52
CA THR A 303 3.74 0.81 -15.49
C THR A 303 2.46 0.03 -15.20
N THR A 304 1.93 -0.68 -16.20
CA THR A 304 0.87 -1.68 -16.04
C THR A 304 1.42 -3.05 -15.59
N GLY A 305 2.75 -3.17 -15.44
CA GLY A 305 3.39 -4.43 -15.06
C GLY A 305 3.11 -5.52 -16.10
N PHE A 306 2.69 -6.69 -15.63
CA PHE A 306 2.43 -7.87 -16.48
C PHE A 306 1.01 -7.92 -17.08
N PHE A 307 0.14 -6.96 -16.73
CA PHE A 307 -1.30 -7.02 -17.01
C PHE A 307 -1.63 -7.17 -18.52
N TYR A 308 -0.82 -6.56 -19.39
CA TYR A 308 -1.00 -6.59 -20.85
C TYR A 308 0.11 -7.37 -21.58
N GLY A 309 0.78 -8.29 -20.87
CA GLY A 309 1.86 -9.10 -21.38
C GLY A 309 3.18 -8.84 -20.64
N LYS A 310 4.24 -9.50 -21.10
CA LYS A 310 5.55 -9.42 -20.45
C LYS A 310 6.07 -7.97 -20.52
N PRO A 311 6.50 -7.37 -19.40
CA PRO A 311 7.04 -6.02 -19.38
C PRO A 311 8.22 -5.89 -20.35
N GLY A 312 8.12 -4.94 -21.28
CA GLY A 312 9.19 -4.55 -22.20
C GLY A 312 10.13 -3.53 -21.58
N SER A 313 11.06 -3.01 -22.38
CA SER A 313 12.02 -1.99 -21.93
C SER A 313 11.33 -0.72 -21.41
N ASP A 314 10.28 -0.24 -22.07
CA ASP A 314 9.46 0.91 -21.68
C ASP A 314 8.86 0.86 -20.26
N THR A 315 8.91 -0.28 -19.58
CA THR A 315 8.41 -0.46 -18.20
C THR A 315 9.45 -0.27 -17.10
N GLN A 316 10.70 0.09 -17.43
CA GLN A 316 11.80 0.35 -16.50
C GLN A 316 12.22 1.84 -16.50
N ILE A 317 12.81 2.33 -15.42
CA ILE A 317 13.20 3.76 -15.30
C ILE A 317 14.64 3.95 -15.78
N TYR A 318 14.80 4.76 -16.83
CA TYR A 318 16.07 4.94 -17.56
C TYR A 318 16.71 6.32 -17.43
N ASP A 319 16.10 7.25 -16.69
CA ASP A 319 16.55 8.65 -16.79
C ASP A 319 16.88 9.23 -15.42
N ASN A 320 16.03 8.95 -14.41
CA ASN A 320 16.20 9.51 -13.07
C ASN A 320 15.53 8.62 -12.01
N SER A 321 16.28 8.25 -10.96
CA SER A 321 15.75 7.51 -9.80
C SER A 321 15.07 8.42 -8.77
N THR A 322 14.91 9.70 -9.09
CA THR A 322 14.30 10.72 -8.22
C THR A 322 12.79 10.54 -8.16
N TYR A 323 12.27 10.49 -6.94
CA TYR A 323 10.85 10.60 -6.70
C TYR A 323 10.42 12.04 -7.00
N ASN A 324 9.42 12.22 -7.85
CA ASN A 324 8.74 13.50 -7.95
C ASN A 324 7.77 13.60 -6.78
N GLN A 325 7.98 14.57 -5.89
CA GLN A 325 7.06 14.86 -4.80
C GLN A 325 6.41 16.20 -5.05
N GLU A 326 5.27 16.20 -5.74
CA GLU A 326 4.53 17.43 -6.02
C GLU A 326 3.90 18.03 -4.77
N TYR A 327 3.60 17.22 -3.74
CA TYR A 327 3.00 17.68 -2.49
C TYR A 327 3.74 17.19 -1.26
N ILE A 328 3.94 18.10 -0.31
CA ILE A 328 4.56 17.88 0.99
C ILE A 328 3.46 17.66 2.03
N TYR A 329 3.53 16.52 2.73
CA TYR A 329 2.61 16.17 3.81
C TYR A 329 2.87 17.00 5.07
N LEU A 330 1.88 17.73 5.55
CA LEU A 330 2.01 18.60 6.72
C LEU A 330 1.51 17.93 8.01
N GLY A 331 0.49 17.08 7.92
CA GLY A 331 -0.05 16.30 9.04
C GLY A 331 -1.55 16.03 8.88
N ILE A 332 -2.17 15.49 9.93
CA ILE A 332 -3.61 15.22 10.00
C ILE A 332 -4.26 16.20 10.96
N ALA A 333 -5.37 16.83 10.53
CA ALA A 333 -6.15 17.70 11.39
C ALA A 333 -6.72 16.92 12.59
N GLY A 334 -6.46 17.42 13.80
CA GLY A 334 -7.02 16.94 15.05
C GLY A 334 -8.38 17.54 15.35
N GLU A 335 -8.70 17.69 16.64
CA GLU A 335 -9.98 18.26 17.06
C GLU A 335 -9.99 19.79 16.89
N LEU A 336 -11.13 20.31 16.44
CA LEU A 336 -11.37 21.73 16.30
C LEU A 336 -11.79 22.30 17.67
N LEU A 337 -11.10 23.36 18.10
CA LEU A 337 -11.37 24.12 19.30
C LEU A 337 -12.45 25.19 19.03
N SER A 338 -13.06 25.70 20.09
CA SER A 338 -14.15 26.69 20.01
C SER A 338 -13.75 28.02 19.36
N ASP A 339 -12.46 28.33 19.31
CA ASP A 339 -11.90 29.55 18.72
C ASP A 339 -11.44 29.37 17.25
N GLY A 340 -11.73 28.20 16.66
CA GLY A 340 -11.39 27.87 15.27
C GLY A 340 -9.98 27.32 15.07
N ARG A 341 -9.19 27.14 16.13
CA ARG A 341 -7.89 26.43 16.06
C ARG A 341 -8.10 24.92 16.09
N PHE A 342 -7.18 24.15 15.52
CA PHE A 342 -7.18 22.68 15.67
C PHE A 342 -5.78 22.16 15.97
N SER A 343 -5.70 20.99 16.61
CA SER A 343 -4.41 20.35 16.89
C SER A 343 -3.82 19.67 15.64
N LEU A 344 -2.51 19.75 15.49
CA LEU A 344 -1.77 19.10 14.40
C LEU A 344 -0.44 18.58 14.95
N GLU A 345 -0.14 17.29 14.73
CA GLU A 345 1.23 16.81 14.83
C GLU A 345 1.94 17.09 13.51
N GLN A 346 2.81 18.10 13.53
CA GLN A 346 3.50 18.57 12.35
C GLN A 346 4.43 17.49 11.77
N LYS A 347 4.41 17.28 10.45
CA LYS A 347 5.36 16.38 9.76
C LYS A 347 6.46 17.13 8.99
N ASN A 348 6.12 18.26 8.36
CA ASN A 348 7.04 19.08 7.58
C ASN A 348 6.81 20.57 7.81
N LYS A 349 7.82 21.41 7.51
CA LYS A 349 7.77 22.86 7.75
C LYS A 349 6.71 23.56 6.91
N PHE A 350 5.97 24.46 7.54
CA PHE A 350 5.12 25.48 6.90
C PHE A 350 5.08 26.73 7.81
N SER A 351 4.62 27.85 7.26
CA SER A 351 4.71 29.17 7.91
C SER A 351 3.38 29.91 7.86
N VAL A 352 3.17 30.83 8.79
CA VAL A 352 2.05 31.77 8.74
C VAL A 352 2.13 32.57 7.43
N GLY A 353 0.98 32.76 6.77
CA GLY A 353 0.88 33.39 5.47
C GLY A 353 1.10 32.46 4.27
N GLU A 354 1.54 31.21 4.47
CA GLU A 354 1.57 30.21 3.39
C GLU A 354 0.14 29.76 3.02
N THR A 355 -0.10 29.53 1.72
CA THR A 355 -1.29 28.82 1.25
C THR A 355 -1.02 27.32 1.24
N ILE A 356 -1.88 26.55 1.89
CA ILE A 356 -1.85 25.09 1.96
C ILE A 356 -3.18 24.52 1.47
N GLU A 357 -3.29 23.20 1.40
CA GLU A 357 -4.48 22.50 0.95
C GLU A 357 -5.02 21.56 2.04
N ILE A 358 -6.32 21.67 2.31
CA ILE A 358 -7.09 20.68 3.07
C ILE A 358 -7.62 19.67 2.08
N MET A 359 -7.07 18.46 2.16
CA MET A 359 -7.45 17.34 1.33
C MET A 359 -8.56 16.57 2.04
N LYS A 360 -9.74 16.49 1.39
CA LYS A 360 -10.94 15.86 1.94
C LYS A 360 -11.11 14.41 1.46
N PRO A 361 -11.76 13.54 2.27
CA PRO A 361 -12.18 12.21 1.82
C PRO A 361 -13.12 12.22 0.61
N SER A 362 -13.96 13.25 0.47
CA SER A 362 -14.90 13.41 -0.66
C SER A 362 -14.23 13.56 -2.04
N GLY A 363 -12.91 13.77 -2.07
CA GLY A 363 -12.15 14.12 -3.27
C GLY A 363 -11.97 15.62 -3.45
N GLU A 364 -12.60 16.44 -2.62
CA GLU A 364 -12.37 17.89 -2.61
C GLU A 364 -10.99 18.24 -2.07
N ASN A 365 -10.47 19.36 -2.57
CA ASN A 365 -9.21 19.95 -2.18
C ASN A 365 -9.47 21.45 -1.95
N ILE A 366 -9.34 21.91 -0.71
CA ILE A 366 -9.67 23.27 -0.33
C ILE A 366 -8.37 24.04 -0.08
N GLU A 367 -8.07 25.02 -0.93
CA GLU A 367 -6.96 25.94 -0.68
C GLU A 367 -7.29 26.86 0.51
N THR A 368 -6.33 27.02 1.42
CA THR A 368 -6.52 27.81 2.64
C THR A 368 -5.24 28.49 3.08
N LEU A 369 -5.37 29.67 3.67
CA LEU A 369 -4.28 30.43 4.25
C LEU A 369 -3.99 29.95 5.68
N VAL A 370 -2.71 29.86 6.04
CA VAL A 370 -2.27 29.68 7.43
C VAL A 370 -2.31 31.02 8.14
N GLU A 371 -3.31 31.22 9.00
CA GLU A 371 -3.53 32.49 9.72
C GLU A 371 -2.72 32.56 11.02
N GLY A 372 -2.45 31.42 11.66
CA GLY A 372 -1.71 31.38 12.91
C GLY A 372 -1.21 29.99 13.26
N ILE A 373 -0.05 29.94 13.92
CA ILE A 373 0.59 28.73 14.44
C ILE A 373 0.90 29.01 15.91
N PHE A 374 0.52 28.10 16.79
CA PHE A 374 0.73 28.22 18.24
C PHE A 374 1.28 26.91 18.80
N ASP A 375 2.14 26.98 19.81
CA ASP A 375 2.53 25.79 20.57
C ASP A 375 1.42 25.33 21.53
N GLU A 376 1.68 24.25 22.27
CA GLU A 376 0.73 23.69 23.25
C GLU A 376 0.45 24.64 24.43
N GLU A 377 1.33 25.61 24.69
CA GLU A 377 1.14 26.64 25.72
C GLU A 377 0.36 27.86 25.19
N GLY A 378 0.10 27.91 23.88
CA GLY A 378 -0.63 28.99 23.22
C GLY A 378 0.25 30.16 22.77
N ASN A 379 1.58 30.04 22.83
CA ASN A 379 2.47 31.07 22.32
C ASN A 379 2.50 31.04 20.78
N SER A 380 2.41 32.21 20.16
CA SER A 380 2.42 32.33 18.68
C SER A 380 3.81 32.04 18.12
N GLN A 381 3.85 31.40 16.95
CA GLN A 381 5.07 31.08 16.20
C GLN A 381 4.89 31.48 14.72
N GLU A 382 5.95 31.97 14.07
CA GLU A 382 5.89 32.36 12.65
C GLU A 382 5.93 31.15 11.71
N SER A 383 6.55 30.07 12.17
CA SER A 383 6.64 28.83 11.41
C SER A 383 6.61 27.62 12.33
N ALA A 384 6.37 26.47 11.72
CA ALA A 384 6.46 25.17 12.35
C ALA A 384 7.79 24.53 11.90
N PRO A 385 8.92 24.63 12.62
CA PRO A 385 10.21 24.14 12.12
C PRO A 385 10.57 22.72 12.58
N HIS A 386 9.85 22.15 13.56
CA HIS A 386 10.24 20.91 14.23
C HIS A 386 9.27 19.76 13.92
N ALA A 387 9.74 18.76 13.17
CA ALA A 387 8.95 17.57 12.91
C ALA A 387 8.53 16.86 14.21
N ARG A 388 7.28 16.40 14.25
CA ARG A 388 6.55 15.82 15.40
C ARG A 388 6.19 16.78 16.53
N GLN A 389 6.41 18.07 16.37
CA GLN A 389 5.89 19.06 17.30
C GLN A 389 4.35 19.08 17.20
N ARG A 390 3.69 19.07 18.36
CA ARG A 390 2.25 19.32 18.45
C ARG A 390 2.01 20.82 18.46
N LEU A 391 1.13 21.26 17.58
CA LEU A 391 0.82 22.66 17.37
C LEU A 391 -0.70 22.84 17.33
N GLN A 392 -1.15 24.05 17.66
CA GLN A 392 -2.49 24.51 17.35
C GLN A 392 -2.42 25.43 16.14
N ILE A 393 -3.23 25.14 15.12
CA ILE A 393 -3.18 25.84 13.83
C ILE A 393 -4.52 26.53 13.60
N LYS A 394 -4.48 27.77 13.11
CA LYS A 394 -5.65 28.49 12.59
C LYS A 394 -5.52 28.66 11.09
N LEU A 395 -6.58 28.29 10.36
CA LEU A 395 -6.67 28.36 8.92
C LEU A 395 -7.89 29.20 8.51
N SER A 396 -7.82 29.87 7.36
CA SER A 396 -8.95 30.63 6.82
C SER A 396 -10.20 29.76 6.52
N HIS A 397 -10.00 28.47 6.25
CA HIS A 397 -11.05 27.46 6.18
C HIS A 397 -10.75 26.38 7.24
N SER A 398 -11.72 26.07 8.09
CA SER A 398 -11.55 25.07 9.15
C SER A 398 -11.56 23.65 8.57
N PRO A 399 -10.56 22.80 8.89
CA PRO A 399 -10.60 21.40 8.53
C PRO A 399 -11.54 20.63 9.47
N GLU A 400 -12.00 19.47 9.01
CA GLU A 400 -12.62 18.47 9.85
C GLU A 400 -11.56 17.55 10.44
N LYS A 401 -11.87 16.94 11.59
CA LYS A 401 -10.99 15.94 12.21
C LYS A 401 -10.70 14.84 11.18
N TYR A 402 -9.43 14.50 11.03
CA TYR A 402 -8.86 13.53 10.09
C TYR A 402 -8.66 14.00 8.65
N ASP A 403 -8.90 15.28 8.33
CA ASP A 403 -8.47 15.82 7.06
C ASP A 403 -6.94 15.83 6.94
N ILE A 404 -6.45 15.62 5.72
CA ILE A 404 -5.02 15.65 5.44
C ILE A 404 -4.62 17.06 5.02
N LEU A 405 -3.59 17.61 5.67
CA LEU A 405 -2.99 18.87 5.27
C LEU A 405 -1.76 18.60 4.40
N ARG A 406 -1.71 19.28 3.25
CA ARG A 406 -0.57 19.21 2.32
C ARG A 406 -0.27 20.58 1.72
N LYS A 407 0.94 20.76 1.19
CA LYS A 407 1.27 21.94 0.37
C LYS A 407 2.02 21.54 -0.88
N LYS A 408 1.96 22.35 -1.94
CA LYS A 408 2.76 22.15 -3.14
C LYS A 408 4.25 22.15 -2.77
N GLY A 409 4.97 21.15 -3.24
CA GLY A 409 6.43 21.10 -3.18
C GLY A 409 7.01 22.18 -4.07
N VAL A 410 8.12 22.79 -3.65
CA VAL A 410 8.90 23.66 -4.52
C VAL A 410 9.70 22.75 -5.44
N SER A 411 9.42 22.77 -6.74
CA SER A 411 10.28 22.10 -7.73
C SER A 411 11.68 22.72 -7.63
N ALA A 412 12.68 21.91 -7.30
CA ALA A 412 14.08 22.33 -7.28
C ALA A 412 14.58 22.66 -8.69
#